data_AF-A0A2K0UNG6-F1
#
_entry.id   AF-A0A2K0UNG6-F1
#
_cell.length_a   1.000
_cell.length_b   1.000
_cell.length_c   1.000
_cell.angle_alpha   90.00
_cell.angle_beta   90.00
_cell.angle_gamma   90.00
#
_symmetry.space_group_name_H-M   'P 1'
#
loop_
_entity.id
_entity.type
_entity.pdbx_description
1 polymer ?
#
loop_
_entity_poly.entity_id
_entity_poly.type
_entity_poly.pdbx_seq_one_letter_code
_entity_poly.pdbx_strand_id
1 'polypeptide(L)'
;MAAARPTRILQDVSDNVSLIKDEERPLCEEWLQSVGFLAPGKDQDMWVAIVQNWEHFLKATKTKITGSGATRRFVQGPAAKKCEAIKGAFWGKMDGLEELSERWPVKARWTVNQTAEGPDARPFESLAAIWDLDKRRRYQAIWTSMICFLVWSIDNDRASLEDMGLELDEELEEYIVDISLAVALGSNFFVDDDDTEDAIQWFLTKLITDESATARKNPLLWWTAILVRSAISDNGENGFISRGTISMNMLPPDVDIKGRIEAIGHYSKVLIIAKAFMGWRTGRPDREVLAKEIARDLNEVDNEWLYIEDGPRPDDRLDRRTCQSPAWKTMLRHLEQEGCQWLGKKEMTTMGEIGRLLSALRRVSDLSKTVREALNWKGTAQAQNH
;
A
#
# COMPACT_ATOMS: atom_id res chain seq x y z
N MET A 1 -26.40 -17.32 18.50
CA MET A 1 -25.36 -16.97 19.49
C MET A 1 -24.85 -15.59 19.13
N ALA A 2 -24.92 -14.64 20.06
CA ALA A 2 -24.58 -13.25 19.81
C ALA A 2 -23.07 -13.09 19.63
N ALA A 3 -22.64 -12.62 18.46
CA ALA A 3 -21.25 -12.29 18.18
C ALA A 3 -20.81 -11.16 19.13
N ALA A 4 -19.76 -11.41 19.91
CA ALA A 4 -19.14 -10.41 20.73
C ALA A 4 -18.57 -9.31 19.82
N ARG A 5 -18.98 -8.06 20.05
CA ARG A 5 -18.38 -6.89 19.40
C ARG A 5 -16.88 -6.85 19.74
N PRO A 6 -15.97 -6.65 18.76
CA PRO A 6 -14.58 -6.38 19.06
C PRO A 6 -14.50 -5.08 19.86
N THR A 7 -14.22 -5.21 21.15
CA THR A 7 -14.14 -4.10 22.09
C THR A 7 -12.65 -3.86 22.34
N ARG A 8 -12.17 -2.68 21.89
CA ARG A 8 -10.82 -2.08 22.07
C ARG A 8 -9.70 -2.55 21.12
N ILE A 9 -9.49 -1.79 20.04
CA ILE A 9 -8.28 -1.78 19.18
C ILE A 9 -7.56 -0.43 19.30
N LEU A 10 -7.43 0.14 20.50
CA LEU A 10 -6.88 1.51 20.67
C LEU A 10 -6.06 1.67 21.95
N GLN A 11 -5.22 0.71 22.35
CA GLN A 11 -4.54 0.83 23.64
C GLN A 11 -3.03 0.61 23.74
N ASP A 12 -2.27 0.39 22.66
CA ASP A 12 -0.79 0.43 22.77
C ASP A 12 -0.13 0.81 21.44
N VAL A 13 -0.31 2.07 21.02
CA VAL A 13 0.49 2.64 19.94
C VAL A 13 1.40 3.69 20.57
N SER A 14 2.72 3.45 20.53
CA SER A 14 3.71 4.48 20.85
C SER A 14 3.45 5.69 19.96
N ASP A 15 3.24 6.86 20.56
CA ASP A 15 3.08 8.15 19.86
C ASP A 15 4.36 8.55 19.07
N ASN A 16 5.46 7.83 19.29
CA ASN A 16 6.75 8.10 18.68
C ASN A 16 7.06 7.12 17.55
N VAL A 17 7.22 7.66 16.36
CA VAL A 17 7.76 6.97 15.18
C VAL A 17 9.26 6.81 15.37
N SER A 18 9.77 5.60 15.14
CA SER A 18 11.21 5.37 15.19
C SER A 18 11.93 6.32 14.21
N LEU A 19 13.01 6.94 14.70
CA LEU A 19 13.89 7.73 13.85
C LEU A 19 14.40 6.86 12.69
N ILE A 20 14.61 7.48 11.53
CA ILE A 20 15.22 6.77 10.41
C ILE A 20 16.62 6.37 10.86
N LYS A 21 17.05 5.16 10.53
CA LYS A 21 18.39 4.74 10.92
C LYS A 21 19.42 5.58 10.18
N ASP A 22 20.54 5.87 10.82
CA ASP A 22 21.60 6.70 10.24
C ASP A 22 22.12 6.10 8.91
N GLU A 23 22.08 4.76 8.78
CA GLU A 23 22.49 4.06 7.57
C GLU A 23 21.44 4.10 6.44
N GLU A 24 20.18 4.35 6.78
CA GLU A 24 19.06 4.42 5.81
C GLU A 24 18.92 5.84 5.22
N ARG A 25 19.29 6.87 5.98
CA ARG A 25 19.15 8.28 5.55
C ARG A 25 19.86 8.57 4.21
N PRO A 26 21.14 8.23 4.00
CA PRO A 26 21.82 8.52 2.73
C PRO A 26 21.15 7.86 1.52
N LEU A 27 20.59 6.66 1.70
CA LEU A 27 19.86 5.95 0.64
C LEU A 27 18.59 6.69 0.24
N CYS A 28 17.84 7.19 1.23
CA CYS A 28 16.65 7.98 1.00
C CYS A 28 16.97 9.32 0.29
N GLU A 29 18.06 9.99 0.70
CA GLU A 29 18.52 11.22 0.07
C GLU A 29 18.95 11.01 -1.39
N GLU A 30 19.75 9.98 -1.66
CA GLU A 30 20.17 9.59 -3.00
C GLU A 30 18.96 9.24 -3.88
N TRP A 31 18.00 8.50 -3.32
CA TRP A 31 16.79 8.14 -4.05
C TRP A 31 15.97 9.39 -4.43
N LEU A 32 15.74 10.32 -3.50
CA LEU A 32 15.04 11.59 -3.78
C LEU A 32 15.76 12.43 -4.86
N GLN A 33 17.10 12.45 -4.83
CA GLN A 33 17.88 13.11 -5.89
C GLN A 33 17.68 12.44 -7.24
N SER A 34 17.63 11.11 -7.27
CA SER A 34 17.51 10.35 -8.52
C SER A 34 16.10 10.42 -9.14
N VAL A 35 15.04 10.48 -8.33
CA VAL A 35 13.67 10.71 -8.85
C VAL A 35 13.41 12.19 -9.19
N GLY A 36 14.34 13.09 -8.82
CA GLY A 36 14.30 14.50 -9.19
C GLY A 36 13.22 15.32 -8.49
N PHE A 37 12.81 14.93 -7.27
CA PHE A 37 11.71 15.57 -6.55
C PHE A 37 11.92 15.51 -5.03
N LEU A 38 11.73 16.65 -4.35
CA LEU A 38 11.83 16.81 -2.89
C LEU A 38 13.19 16.39 -2.30
N ALA A 39 14.25 16.46 -3.10
CA ALA A 39 15.61 16.25 -2.59
C ALA A 39 15.95 17.32 -1.52
N PRO A 40 16.67 16.97 -0.43
CA PRO A 40 17.06 17.95 0.57
C PRO A 40 17.75 19.18 -0.02
N GLY A 41 17.29 20.37 0.38
CA GLY A 41 17.78 21.65 -0.15
C GLY A 41 17.24 22.05 -1.52
N LYS A 42 16.35 21.25 -2.12
CA LYS A 42 15.59 21.56 -3.33
C LYS A 42 14.09 21.50 -3.03
N ASP A 43 13.27 22.10 -3.91
CA ASP A 43 11.81 22.07 -3.84
C ASP A 43 11.23 22.48 -2.47
N GLN A 44 11.91 23.39 -1.75
CA GLN A 44 11.55 23.72 -0.38
C GLN A 44 10.17 24.40 -0.30
N ASP A 45 9.83 25.24 -1.28
CA ASP A 45 8.50 25.88 -1.33
C ASP A 45 7.40 24.83 -1.54
N MET A 46 7.62 23.84 -2.42
CA MET A 46 6.70 22.72 -2.62
C MET A 46 6.57 21.88 -1.35
N TRP A 47 7.70 21.62 -0.66
CA TRP A 47 7.68 20.91 0.62
C TRP A 47 6.86 21.64 1.68
N VAL A 48 7.02 22.96 1.79
CA VAL A 48 6.23 23.80 2.70
C VAL A 48 4.75 23.75 2.34
N ALA A 49 4.40 23.85 1.06
CA ALA A 49 3.02 23.74 0.58
C ALA A 49 2.40 22.37 0.92
N ILE A 50 3.15 21.27 0.74
CA ILE A 50 2.73 19.92 1.10
C ILE A 50 2.44 19.82 2.59
N VAL A 51 3.35 20.29 3.44
CA VAL A 51 3.19 20.24 4.90
C VAL A 51 1.97 21.05 5.33
N GLN A 52 1.78 22.26 4.81
CA GLN A 52 0.64 23.11 5.15
C GLN A 52 -0.70 22.50 4.73
N ASN A 53 -0.79 21.97 3.50
CA ASN A 53 -2.00 21.31 3.03
C ASN A 53 -2.30 20.04 3.81
N TRP A 54 -1.28 19.25 4.13
CA TRP A 54 -1.44 18.07 4.98
C TRP A 54 -1.97 18.42 6.36
N GLU A 55 -1.49 19.50 6.98
CA GLU A 55 -2.03 19.98 8.25
C GLU A 55 -3.50 20.40 8.15
N HIS A 56 -3.87 21.13 7.09
CA HIS A 56 -5.25 21.53 6.85
C HIS A 56 -6.16 20.32 6.62
N PHE A 57 -5.69 19.35 5.85
CA PHE A 57 -6.34 18.06 5.66
C PHE A 57 -6.61 17.37 7.01
N LEU A 58 -5.58 17.18 7.84
CA LEU A 58 -5.73 16.53 9.15
C LEU A 58 -6.67 17.32 10.10
N LYS A 59 -6.65 18.65 10.04
CA LYS A 59 -7.60 19.50 10.81
C LYS A 59 -9.04 19.30 10.32
N ALA A 60 -9.25 19.17 9.01
CA ALA A 60 -10.57 18.99 8.39
C ALA A 60 -11.15 17.59 8.58
N THR A 61 -10.31 16.56 8.60
CA THR A 61 -10.71 15.15 8.75
C THR A 61 -10.77 14.67 10.20
N LYS A 62 -10.39 15.54 11.15
CA LYS A 62 -10.47 15.25 12.58
C LYS A 62 -11.91 14.99 13.03
N THR A 63 -12.13 13.83 13.65
CA THR A 63 -13.39 13.54 14.34
C THR A 63 -13.46 14.33 15.65
N LYS A 64 -14.47 15.18 15.81
CA LYS A 64 -14.66 15.94 17.06
C LYS A 64 -15.42 15.08 18.06
N ILE A 65 -14.82 14.90 19.23
CA ILE A 65 -15.50 14.27 20.36
C ILE A 65 -16.16 15.37 21.18
N THR A 66 -17.48 15.32 21.32
CA THR A 66 -18.26 16.27 22.13
C THR A 66 -18.95 15.55 23.28
N GLY A 67 -19.13 16.20 24.42
CA GLY A 67 -19.70 15.61 25.64
C GLY A 67 -18.67 14.89 26.55
N SER A 68 -19.09 14.52 27.76
CA SER A 68 -18.26 13.82 28.76
C SER A 68 -18.92 12.52 29.24
N GLY A 69 -18.09 11.51 29.59
CA GLY A 69 -18.56 10.21 30.07
C GLY A 69 -19.53 9.52 29.10
N ALA A 70 -20.72 9.15 29.59
CA ALA A 70 -21.76 8.45 28.81
C ALA A 70 -22.41 9.31 27.71
N THR A 71 -22.15 10.63 27.66
CA THR A 71 -22.72 11.54 26.65
C THR A 71 -21.78 11.81 25.47
N ARG A 72 -20.67 11.06 25.38
CA ARG A 72 -19.66 11.22 24.34
C ARG A 72 -20.29 10.97 22.96
N ARG A 73 -20.40 12.03 22.15
CA ARG A 73 -20.84 11.98 20.75
C ARG A 73 -19.67 12.24 19.83
N PHE A 74 -19.52 11.39 18.83
CA PHE A 74 -18.56 11.58 17.75
C PHE A 74 -19.25 12.39 16.65
N VAL A 75 -18.74 13.59 16.40
CA VAL A 75 -19.23 14.49 15.35
C VAL A 75 -18.16 14.55 14.27
N GLN A 76 -18.48 13.98 13.12
CA GLN A 76 -17.63 14.01 11.93
C GLN A 76 -18.10 15.10 10.98
N GLY A 77 -17.16 15.95 10.55
CA GLY A 77 -17.40 16.89 9.45
C GLY A 77 -17.51 16.16 8.10
N PRO A 78 -17.95 16.86 7.03
CA PRO A 78 -18.08 16.27 5.71
C PRO A 78 -16.81 15.58 5.19
N ALA A 79 -15.64 16.22 5.34
CA ALA A 79 -14.35 15.65 4.94
C ALA A 79 -14.00 14.36 5.70
N ALA A 80 -14.25 14.32 7.02
CA ALA A 80 -14.02 13.13 7.83
C ALA A 80 -14.92 11.95 7.42
N LYS A 81 -16.20 12.23 7.13
CA LYS A 81 -17.14 11.20 6.64
C LYS A 81 -16.72 10.66 5.27
N LYS A 82 -16.30 11.57 4.38
CA LYS A 82 -15.80 11.20 3.05
C LYS A 82 -14.56 10.31 3.15
N CYS A 83 -13.61 10.64 4.03
CA CYS A 83 -12.43 9.80 4.28
C CYS A 83 -12.79 8.41 4.82
N GLU A 84 -13.75 8.31 5.75
CA GLU A 84 -14.19 7.00 6.24
C GLU A 84 -14.92 6.17 5.17
N ALA A 85 -15.67 6.81 4.26
CA ALA A 85 -16.28 6.13 3.12
C ALA A 85 -15.23 5.60 2.12
N ILE A 86 -14.24 6.43 1.74
CA ILE A 86 -13.11 5.99 0.90
C ILE A 86 -12.35 4.84 1.57
N LYS A 87 -12.10 4.96 2.88
CA LYS A 87 -11.42 3.92 3.66
C LYS A 87 -12.21 2.62 3.66
N GLY A 88 -13.52 2.68 3.86
CA GLY A 88 -14.42 1.52 3.80
C GLY A 88 -14.36 0.81 2.45
N ALA A 89 -14.54 1.55 1.35
CA ALA A 89 -14.51 1.01 -0.01
C ALA A 89 -13.15 0.40 -0.37
N PHE A 90 -12.06 1.13 -0.09
CA PHE A 90 -10.71 0.62 -0.35
C PHE A 90 -10.40 -0.62 0.50
N TRP A 91 -10.75 -0.64 1.80
CA TRP A 91 -10.50 -1.79 2.67
C TRP A 91 -11.33 -3.01 2.27
N GLY A 92 -12.61 -2.83 1.95
CA GLY A 92 -13.48 -3.90 1.46
C GLY A 92 -12.89 -4.54 0.20
N LYS A 93 -12.54 -3.71 -0.78
CA LYS A 93 -11.96 -4.19 -2.03
C LYS A 93 -10.63 -4.91 -1.84
N MET A 94 -9.70 -4.31 -1.11
CA MET A 94 -8.38 -4.90 -0.90
C MET A 94 -8.43 -6.17 -0.05
N ASP A 95 -9.32 -6.24 0.95
CA ASP A 95 -9.50 -7.46 1.75
C ASP A 95 -9.96 -8.63 0.86
N GLY A 96 -10.92 -8.39 -0.02
CA GLY A 96 -11.37 -9.40 -0.99
C GLY A 96 -10.25 -9.84 -1.94
N LEU A 97 -9.44 -8.89 -2.46
CA LEU A 97 -8.32 -9.22 -3.34
C LEU A 97 -7.19 -9.98 -2.62
N GLU A 98 -6.93 -9.69 -1.34
CA GLU A 98 -5.97 -10.42 -0.51
C GLU A 98 -6.41 -11.87 -0.29
N GLU A 99 -7.70 -12.09 0.00
CA GLU A 99 -8.26 -13.45 0.13
C GLU A 99 -8.19 -14.21 -1.20
N LEU A 100 -8.54 -13.56 -2.31
CA LEU A 100 -8.42 -14.13 -3.64
C LEU A 100 -6.97 -14.46 -4.00
N SER A 101 -6.00 -13.67 -3.55
CA SER A 101 -4.58 -13.90 -3.79
C SER A 101 -4.10 -15.23 -3.20
N GLU A 102 -4.64 -15.66 -2.05
CA GLU A 102 -4.30 -16.95 -1.43
C GLU A 102 -4.89 -18.15 -2.18
N ARG A 103 -5.94 -17.95 -2.99
CA ARG A 103 -6.47 -19.01 -3.85
C ARG A 103 -5.54 -19.34 -5.00
N TRP A 104 -4.64 -18.43 -5.39
CA TRP A 104 -3.72 -18.68 -6.49
C TRP A 104 -2.74 -19.81 -6.15
N PRO A 105 -2.43 -20.67 -7.14
CA PRO A 105 -1.42 -21.71 -6.95
C PRO A 105 -0.08 -21.13 -6.55
N VAL A 106 0.65 -21.86 -5.72
CA VAL A 106 2.00 -21.50 -5.24
C VAL A 106 2.90 -21.07 -6.41
N LYS A 107 2.77 -21.74 -7.55
CA LYS A 107 3.51 -21.40 -8.77
C LYS A 107 3.22 -19.98 -9.29
N ALA A 108 1.96 -19.54 -9.28
CA ALA A 108 1.59 -18.18 -9.68
C ALA A 108 2.09 -17.15 -8.65
N ARG A 109 1.96 -17.46 -7.36
CA ARG A 109 2.47 -16.61 -6.28
C ARG A 109 4.00 -16.46 -6.33
N TRP A 110 4.74 -17.51 -6.69
CA TRP A 110 6.17 -17.45 -7.01
C TRP A 110 6.43 -16.52 -8.20
N THR A 111 5.73 -16.71 -9.31
CA THR A 111 5.92 -15.90 -10.53
C THR A 111 5.81 -14.40 -10.24
N VAL A 112 4.78 -13.97 -9.52
CA VAL A 112 4.57 -12.55 -9.21
C VAL A 112 5.63 -12.03 -8.26
N ASN A 113 5.99 -12.80 -7.23
CA ASN A 113 6.98 -12.33 -6.27
C ASN A 113 8.39 -12.30 -6.85
N GLN A 114 8.75 -13.26 -7.71
CA GLN A 114 10.06 -13.31 -8.36
C GLN A 114 10.27 -12.18 -9.36
N THR A 115 9.22 -11.82 -10.09
CA THR A 115 9.28 -10.69 -11.03
C THR A 115 9.46 -9.37 -10.28
N ALA A 116 8.82 -9.21 -9.13
CA ALA A 116 8.95 -8.02 -8.27
C ALA A 116 10.29 -7.95 -7.50
N GLU A 117 10.69 -9.04 -6.84
CA GLU A 117 11.76 -9.01 -5.84
C GLU A 117 13.06 -9.69 -6.30
N GLY A 118 12.99 -10.56 -7.31
CA GLY A 118 14.12 -11.31 -7.86
C GLY A 118 13.94 -12.83 -7.76
N PRO A 119 14.83 -13.61 -8.41
CA PRO A 119 14.65 -15.06 -8.58
C PRO A 119 14.60 -15.87 -7.27
N ASP A 120 15.22 -15.38 -6.20
CA ASP A 120 15.28 -16.06 -4.90
C ASP A 120 14.06 -15.78 -4.00
N ALA A 121 13.12 -14.95 -4.45
CA ALA A 121 11.97 -14.53 -3.66
C ALA A 121 10.97 -15.68 -3.48
N ARG A 122 10.58 -15.96 -2.23
CA ARG A 122 9.56 -16.97 -1.86
C ARG A 122 8.20 -16.71 -2.54
N PRO A 123 7.23 -17.66 -2.47
CA PRO A 123 5.85 -17.35 -2.87
C PRO A 123 5.37 -16.04 -2.26
N PHE A 124 4.63 -15.25 -3.03
CA PHE A 124 3.88 -14.14 -2.46
C PHE A 124 2.94 -14.66 -1.36
N GLU A 125 2.92 -13.97 -0.23
CA GLU A 125 2.05 -14.23 0.91
C GLU A 125 1.17 -13.00 1.10
N SER A 126 -0.15 -13.17 1.01
CA SER A 126 -1.14 -12.12 1.26
C SER A 126 -1.26 -11.84 2.77
N LEU A 127 -1.85 -10.70 3.13
CA LEU A 127 -2.16 -10.33 4.52
C LEU A 127 -3.61 -10.64 4.90
N ALA A 128 -4.29 -11.54 4.17
CA ALA A 128 -5.71 -11.84 4.38
C ALA A 128 -6.02 -12.50 5.73
N ALA A 129 -5.07 -13.26 6.28
CA ALA A 129 -5.26 -14.02 7.50
C ALA A 129 -5.59 -13.12 8.70
N ILE A 130 -6.43 -13.60 9.61
CA ILE A 130 -6.94 -12.81 10.74
C ILE A 130 -5.83 -12.36 11.70
N TRP A 131 -4.79 -13.16 11.89
CA TRP A 131 -3.63 -12.80 12.72
C TRP A 131 -2.77 -11.71 12.08
N ASP A 132 -2.88 -11.47 10.77
CA ASP A 132 -2.21 -10.38 10.05
C ASP A 132 -3.07 -9.10 9.98
N LEU A 133 -4.27 -9.09 10.58
CA LEU A 133 -5.24 -7.98 10.49
C LEU A 133 -4.63 -6.63 10.89
N ASP A 134 -3.87 -6.58 11.98
CA ASP A 134 -3.27 -5.32 12.45
C ASP A 134 -2.21 -4.80 11.47
N LYS A 135 -1.40 -5.69 10.88
CA LYS A 135 -0.43 -5.33 9.85
C LYS A 135 -1.13 -4.88 8.57
N ARG A 136 -2.18 -5.60 8.16
CA ARG A 136 -3.03 -5.27 7.01
C ARG A 136 -3.63 -3.87 7.13
N ARG A 137 -4.26 -3.52 8.26
CA ARG A 137 -4.85 -2.18 8.45
C ARG A 137 -3.79 -1.06 8.41
N ARG A 138 -2.61 -1.29 8.98
CA ARG A 138 -1.49 -0.34 8.87
C ARG A 138 -1.01 -0.17 7.43
N TYR A 139 -0.90 -1.27 6.67
CA TYR A 139 -0.44 -1.21 5.27
C TYR A 139 -1.49 -0.51 4.39
N GLN A 140 -2.78 -0.82 4.59
CA GLN A 140 -3.88 -0.15 3.89
C GLN A 140 -3.96 1.34 4.22
N ALA A 141 -3.60 1.74 5.45
CA ALA A 141 -3.57 3.14 5.85
C ALA A 141 -2.61 3.98 4.97
N ILE A 142 -1.49 3.41 4.51
CA ILE A 142 -0.52 4.09 3.63
C ILE A 142 -1.13 4.51 2.28
N TRP A 143 -2.01 3.67 1.74
CA TRP A 143 -2.72 3.93 0.49
C TRP A 143 -3.92 4.84 0.70
N THR A 144 -4.75 4.56 1.71
CA THR A 144 -5.93 5.40 1.98
C THR A 144 -5.57 6.83 2.34
N SER A 145 -4.47 7.06 3.05
CA SER A 145 -3.99 8.41 3.33
C SER A 145 -3.68 9.19 2.07
N MET A 146 -3.11 8.54 1.05
CA MET A 146 -2.85 9.15 -0.26
C MET A 146 -4.16 9.52 -0.95
N ILE A 147 -5.06 8.56 -1.12
CA ILE A 147 -6.33 8.76 -1.83
C ILE A 147 -7.15 9.87 -1.16
N CYS A 148 -7.31 9.80 0.16
CA CYS A 148 -8.07 10.80 0.92
C CYS A 148 -7.45 12.19 0.82
N PHE A 149 -6.11 12.29 0.79
CA PHE A 149 -5.43 13.58 0.65
C PHE A 149 -5.58 14.16 -0.75
N LEU A 150 -5.50 13.34 -1.79
CA LEU A 150 -5.75 13.75 -3.18
C LEU A 150 -7.18 14.25 -3.35
N VAL A 151 -8.17 13.45 -2.92
CA VAL A 151 -9.60 13.82 -2.98
C VAL A 151 -9.87 15.11 -2.21
N TRP A 152 -9.35 15.23 -1.00
CA TRP A 152 -9.53 16.44 -0.20
C TRP A 152 -8.89 17.67 -0.88
N SER A 153 -7.70 17.51 -1.46
CA SER A 153 -7.00 18.63 -2.12
C SER A 153 -7.81 19.14 -3.31
N ILE A 154 -8.28 18.25 -4.18
CA ILE A 154 -9.13 18.64 -5.34
C ILE A 154 -10.44 19.29 -4.90
N ASP A 155 -11.08 18.77 -3.86
CA ASP A 155 -12.35 19.30 -3.35
C ASP A 155 -12.23 20.72 -2.77
N ASN A 156 -11.08 21.06 -2.16
CA ASN A 156 -10.89 22.35 -1.49
C ASN A 156 -10.27 23.39 -2.42
N ASP A 157 -9.25 23.01 -3.17
CA ASP A 157 -8.58 23.86 -4.13
C ASP A 157 -7.87 23.00 -5.18
N ARG A 158 -8.44 22.92 -6.38
CA ARG A 158 -7.89 22.13 -7.49
C ARG A 158 -6.45 22.52 -7.83
N ALA A 159 -6.09 23.80 -7.70
CA ALA A 159 -4.72 24.28 -7.97
C ALA A 159 -3.71 23.85 -6.89
N SER A 160 -4.17 23.43 -5.71
CA SER A 160 -3.29 23.07 -4.59
C SER A 160 -2.38 21.87 -4.90
N LEU A 161 -2.80 20.95 -5.77
CA LEU A 161 -1.96 19.83 -6.19
C LEU A 161 -0.75 20.31 -7.01
N GLU A 162 -0.97 21.27 -7.91
CA GLU A 162 0.11 21.87 -8.72
C GLU A 162 1.09 22.67 -7.84
N ASP A 163 0.58 23.42 -6.86
CA ASP A 163 1.40 24.13 -5.86
C ASP A 163 2.28 23.16 -5.04
N MET A 164 1.78 21.95 -4.79
CA MET A 164 2.51 20.86 -4.15
C MET A 164 3.39 20.05 -5.12
N GLY A 165 3.47 20.47 -6.38
CA GLY A 165 4.32 19.87 -7.40
C GLY A 165 3.78 18.59 -8.05
N LEU A 166 2.47 18.33 -7.92
CA LEU A 166 1.77 17.23 -8.60
C LEU A 166 0.92 17.78 -9.75
N GLU A 167 1.37 17.51 -10.97
CA GLU A 167 0.70 17.82 -12.24
C GLU A 167 -0.04 16.57 -12.72
N LEU A 168 -1.35 16.51 -12.47
CA LEU A 168 -2.19 15.41 -12.94
C LEU A 168 -2.49 15.59 -14.43
N ASP A 169 -2.57 14.47 -15.16
CA ASP A 169 -3.26 14.48 -16.45
C ASP A 169 -4.78 14.50 -16.24
N GLU A 170 -5.52 14.86 -17.29
CA GLU A 170 -6.98 14.99 -17.25
C GLU A 170 -7.66 13.67 -16.81
N GLU A 171 -7.10 12.53 -17.22
CA GLU A 171 -7.66 11.20 -16.91
C GLU A 171 -7.53 10.86 -15.41
N LEU A 172 -6.34 11.08 -14.82
CA LEU A 172 -6.10 10.86 -13.39
C LEU A 172 -6.88 11.84 -12.52
N GLU A 173 -7.04 13.08 -12.98
CA GLU A 173 -7.87 14.07 -12.31
C GLU A 173 -9.34 13.65 -12.30
N GLU A 174 -9.87 13.19 -13.45
CA GLU A 174 -11.22 12.66 -13.58
C GLU A 174 -11.44 11.47 -12.63
N TYR A 175 -10.50 10.52 -12.54
CA TYR A 175 -10.59 9.40 -11.60
C TYR A 175 -10.69 9.85 -10.13
N ILE A 176 -9.93 10.86 -9.71
CA ILE A 176 -10.00 11.36 -8.32
C ILE A 176 -11.33 12.07 -8.06
N VAL A 177 -11.83 12.82 -9.05
CA VAL A 177 -13.16 13.45 -8.99
C VAL A 177 -14.26 12.40 -8.91
N ASP A 178 -14.19 11.33 -9.73
CA ASP A 178 -15.14 10.23 -9.71
C ASP A 178 -15.17 9.53 -8.36
N ILE A 179 -14.01 9.23 -7.77
CA ILE A 179 -13.92 8.71 -6.40
C ILE A 179 -14.61 9.67 -5.42
N SER A 180 -14.33 10.98 -5.52
CA SER A 180 -14.92 12.01 -4.64
C SER A 180 -16.45 12.06 -4.72
N LEU A 181 -17.01 11.95 -5.93
CA LEU A 181 -18.43 11.95 -6.21
C LEU A 181 -19.11 10.64 -5.79
N ALA A 182 -18.42 9.51 -5.96
CA ALA A 182 -18.92 8.20 -5.61
C ALA A 182 -19.17 8.06 -4.10
N VAL A 183 -18.26 8.60 -3.29
CA VAL A 183 -18.36 8.56 -1.83
C VAL A 183 -19.15 9.73 -1.21
N ALA A 184 -19.77 10.59 -2.02
CA ALA A 184 -20.54 11.73 -1.53
C ALA A 184 -21.88 11.30 -0.89
N LEU A 185 -22.22 11.91 0.26
CA LEU A 185 -23.44 11.58 1.00
C LEU A 185 -24.70 11.86 0.17
N GLY A 186 -25.49 10.81 -0.10
CA GLY A 186 -26.73 10.91 -0.89
C GLY A 186 -26.53 10.84 -2.40
N SER A 187 -25.33 10.49 -2.86
CA SER A 187 -25.05 10.19 -4.25
C SER A 187 -25.76 8.89 -4.67
N ASN A 188 -26.68 8.99 -5.63
CA ASN A 188 -27.18 7.86 -6.43
C ASN A 188 -26.40 7.77 -7.76
N PHE A 189 -25.22 8.41 -7.85
CA PHE A 189 -24.49 8.52 -9.12
C PHE A 189 -23.90 7.18 -9.57
N PHE A 190 -23.60 6.32 -8.59
CA PHE A 190 -23.35 4.91 -8.76
C PHE A 190 -24.49 4.16 -8.07
N VAL A 191 -25.20 3.34 -8.83
CA VAL A 191 -26.37 2.61 -8.33
C VAL A 191 -25.96 1.36 -7.55
N ASP A 192 -24.67 0.99 -7.57
CA ASP A 192 -24.08 -0.12 -6.80
C ASP A 192 -22.78 0.31 -6.08
N ASP A 193 -22.62 -0.13 -4.83
CA ASP A 193 -21.38 0.07 -4.03
C ASP A 193 -20.13 -0.49 -4.73
N ASP A 194 -20.31 -1.51 -5.59
CA ASP A 194 -19.27 -2.15 -6.40
C ASP A 194 -18.55 -1.16 -7.33
N ASP A 195 -19.22 -0.10 -7.79
CA ASP A 195 -18.64 0.86 -8.74
C ASP A 195 -17.55 1.74 -8.09
N THR A 196 -17.69 2.08 -6.80
CA THR A 196 -16.68 2.87 -6.08
C THR A 196 -15.42 2.05 -5.82
N GLU A 197 -15.61 0.79 -5.43
CA GLU A 197 -14.51 -0.15 -5.19
C GLU A 197 -13.72 -0.41 -6.48
N ASP A 198 -14.42 -0.59 -7.61
CA ASP A 198 -13.81 -0.77 -8.92
C ASP A 198 -13.10 0.49 -9.40
N ALA A 199 -13.68 1.68 -9.21
CA ALA A 199 -13.02 2.94 -9.54
C ALA A 199 -11.71 3.13 -8.76
N ILE A 200 -11.71 2.84 -7.46
CA ILE A 200 -10.50 2.86 -6.64
C ILE A 200 -9.49 1.83 -7.15
N GLN A 201 -9.91 0.59 -7.43
CA GLN A 201 -9.00 -0.43 -7.96
C GLN A 201 -8.37 0.01 -9.30
N TRP A 202 -9.15 0.58 -10.22
CA TRP A 202 -8.67 1.05 -11.52
C TRP A 202 -7.70 2.21 -11.38
N PHE A 203 -8.04 3.21 -10.57
CA PHE A 203 -7.15 4.33 -10.26
C PHE A 203 -5.79 3.81 -9.77
N LEU A 204 -5.78 2.96 -8.75
CA LEU A 204 -4.53 2.43 -8.19
C LEU A 204 -3.74 1.58 -9.18
N THR A 205 -4.44 0.76 -9.98
CA THR A 205 -3.81 -0.04 -11.03
C THR A 205 -3.13 0.86 -12.06
N LYS A 206 -3.77 1.97 -12.47
CA LYS A 206 -3.21 2.95 -13.40
C LYS A 206 -1.92 3.57 -12.85
N LEU A 207 -1.89 3.93 -11.56
CA LEU A 207 -0.69 4.48 -10.92
C LEU A 207 0.50 3.51 -10.96
N ILE A 208 0.23 2.22 -10.76
CA ILE A 208 1.23 1.15 -10.76
C ILE A 208 1.75 0.88 -12.18
N THR A 209 0.87 0.96 -13.19
CA THR A 209 1.17 0.56 -14.57
C THR A 209 1.56 1.74 -15.47
N ASP A 210 2.14 2.79 -14.89
CA ASP A 210 2.66 3.93 -15.62
C ASP A 210 4.07 3.62 -16.14
N GLU A 211 4.26 3.72 -17.46
CA GLU A 211 5.50 3.36 -18.16
C GLU A 211 6.57 4.46 -18.13
N SER A 212 6.19 5.70 -17.79
CA SER A 212 7.06 6.87 -17.80
C SER A 212 6.76 7.78 -16.61
N ALA A 213 6.63 7.17 -15.44
CA ALA A 213 6.25 7.84 -14.22
C ALA A 213 7.35 8.81 -13.78
N THR A 214 6.96 10.04 -13.47
CA THR A 214 7.79 10.96 -12.69
C THR A 214 7.06 11.29 -11.41
N ALA A 215 7.79 11.66 -10.36
CA ALA A 215 7.18 12.05 -9.08
C ALA A 215 6.29 13.31 -9.22
N ARG A 216 6.38 14.05 -10.32
CA ARG A 216 5.50 15.19 -10.60
C ARG A 216 4.20 14.81 -11.32
N LYS A 217 4.12 13.63 -11.93
CA LYS A 217 2.96 13.22 -12.75
C LYS A 217 2.23 12.00 -12.23
N ASN A 218 2.91 11.18 -11.43
CA ASN A 218 2.36 9.96 -10.89
C ASN A 218 2.10 10.10 -9.38
N PRO A 219 0.83 10.15 -8.94
CA PRO A 219 0.47 10.28 -7.53
C PRO A 219 1.14 9.28 -6.57
N LEU A 220 1.37 8.04 -7.00
CA LEU A 220 2.00 7.02 -6.14
C LEU A 220 3.49 7.31 -5.93
N LEU A 221 4.20 7.71 -6.99
CA LEU A 221 5.61 8.09 -6.88
C LEU A 221 5.78 9.41 -6.12
N TRP A 222 4.88 10.38 -6.36
CA TRP A 222 4.78 11.64 -5.60
C TRP A 222 4.59 11.38 -4.11
N TRP A 223 3.61 10.56 -3.75
CA TRP A 223 3.32 10.20 -2.36
C TRP A 223 4.50 9.47 -1.72
N THR A 224 5.14 8.55 -2.45
CA THR A 224 6.35 7.87 -1.97
C THR A 224 7.46 8.87 -1.65
N ALA A 225 7.69 9.87 -2.49
CA ALA A 225 8.67 10.91 -2.24
C ALA A 225 8.34 11.75 -1.00
N ILE A 226 7.07 12.07 -0.75
CA ILE A 226 6.62 12.74 0.47
C ILE A 226 6.93 11.90 1.71
N LEU A 227 6.63 10.60 1.68
CA LEU A 227 6.91 9.70 2.79
C LEU A 227 8.42 9.62 3.09
N VAL A 228 9.24 9.52 2.04
CA VAL A 228 10.71 9.46 2.15
C VAL A 228 11.27 10.78 2.68
N ARG A 229 10.88 11.92 2.09
CA ARG A 229 11.31 13.25 2.54
C ARG A 229 10.93 13.49 3.99
N SER A 230 9.69 13.14 4.37
CA SER A 230 9.22 13.23 5.75
C SER A 230 10.01 12.37 6.73
N ALA A 231 10.53 11.21 6.30
CA ALA A 231 11.29 10.32 7.18
C ALA A 231 12.69 10.84 7.52
N ILE A 232 13.30 11.58 6.58
CA ILE A 232 14.65 12.18 6.71
C ILE A 232 14.65 13.62 7.25
N SER A 233 13.51 14.31 7.30
CA SER A 233 13.42 15.63 7.92
C SER A 233 13.78 15.58 9.41
N ASP A 234 14.59 16.54 9.87
CA ASP A 234 15.11 16.59 11.24
C ASP A 234 14.05 16.99 12.27
N ASN A 235 14.27 16.59 13.53
CA ASN A 235 13.35 16.81 14.66
C ASN A 235 12.98 18.29 14.94
N GLY A 236 13.76 19.25 14.44
CA GLY A 236 13.47 20.69 14.58
C GLY A 236 12.53 21.23 13.51
N GLU A 237 12.45 20.56 12.36
CA GLU A 237 11.49 20.81 11.30
C GLU A 237 10.44 19.70 11.34
N ASN A 238 9.63 19.67 12.40
CA ASN A 238 8.20 19.37 12.25
C ASN A 238 7.92 18.21 11.27
N GLY A 239 8.43 17.00 11.57
CA GLY A 239 8.38 15.81 10.71
C GLY A 239 6.98 15.22 10.49
N PHE A 240 5.97 16.07 10.32
CA PHE A 240 4.56 15.88 10.66
C PHE A 240 3.78 14.84 9.88
N ILE A 241 4.16 14.56 8.63
CA ILE A 241 3.43 13.59 7.81
C ILE A 241 3.69 12.19 8.36
N SER A 242 4.96 11.90 8.69
CA SER A 242 5.38 10.61 9.23
C SER A 242 5.47 10.58 10.75
N ARG A 243 5.76 11.71 11.41
CA ARG A 243 6.07 11.85 12.83
C ARG A 243 5.38 13.08 13.40
N GLY A 244 4.22 12.87 14.02
CA GLY A 244 3.53 13.95 14.71
C GLY A 244 2.59 13.43 15.78
N THR A 245 2.56 14.12 16.91
CA THR A 245 1.58 14.02 18.02
C THR A 245 0.19 14.50 17.60
N ILE A 246 -0.18 14.32 16.33
CA ILE A 246 -1.56 14.50 15.91
C ILE A 246 -2.23 13.19 16.28
N SER A 247 -2.95 13.22 17.42
CA SER A 247 -3.76 12.13 18.00
C SER A 247 -4.73 11.39 17.05
N MET A 248 -4.73 11.70 15.75
CA MET A 248 -5.54 11.11 14.68
C MET A 248 -4.86 11.23 13.29
N ASN A 249 -3.51 11.12 13.20
CA ASN A 249 -2.89 10.99 11.88
C ASN A 249 -3.44 9.75 11.18
N MET A 250 -3.83 9.88 9.91
CA MET A 250 -4.27 8.73 9.11
C MET A 250 -3.11 7.76 8.83
N LEU A 251 -1.87 8.25 8.82
CA LEU A 251 -0.68 7.42 8.72
C LEU A 251 -0.34 6.79 10.07
N PRO A 252 -0.11 5.47 10.12
CA PRO A 252 0.26 4.78 11.34
C PRO A 252 1.68 5.20 11.77
N PRO A 253 1.85 5.72 13.01
CA PRO A 253 3.15 6.20 13.49
C PRO A 253 4.15 5.06 13.72
N ASP A 254 3.68 3.85 13.98
CA ASP A 254 4.51 2.69 14.30
C ASP A 254 5.07 1.96 13.07
N VAL A 255 4.82 2.46 11.85
CA VAL A 255 5.39 1.91 10.61
C VAL A 255 6.54 2.80 10.13
N ASP A 256 7.76 2.24 10.15
CA ASP A 256 8.96 2.90 9.63
C ASP A 256 8.93 3.04 8.10
N ILE A 257 9.88 3.80 7.52
CA ILE A 257 9.88 4.06 6.08
C ILE A 257 9.95 2.76 5.27
N LYS A 258 10.74 1.77 5.71
CA LYS A 258 10.82 0.46 5.06
C LYS A 258 9.46 -0.23 5.03
N GLY A 259 8.76 -0.32 6.16
CA GLY A 259 7.44 -0.92 6.25
C GLY A 259 6.41 -0.20 5.37
N ARG A 260 6.51 1.13 5.22
CA ARG A 260 5.63 1.90 4.32
C ARG A 260 5.89 1.57 2.85
N ILE A 261 7.16 1.46 2.43
CA ILE A 261 7.50 1.05 1.06
C ILE A 261 7.11 -0.42 0.82
N GLU A 262 7.26 -1.29 1.81
CA GLU A 262 6.78 -2.67 1.75
C GLU A 262 5.25 -2.74 1.59
N ALA A 263 4.49 -1.87 2.23
CA ALA A 263 3.05 -1.77 2.06
C ALA A 263 2.64 -1.40 0.62
N ILE A 264 3.39 -0.48 -0.01
CA ILE A 264 3.18 -0.13 -1.41
C ILE A 264 3.50 -1.34 -2.30
N GLY A 265 4.67 -1.96 -2.14
CA GLY A 265 5.07 -3.14 -2.91
C GLY A 265 4.12 -4.33 -2.74
N HIS A 266 3.56 -4.53 -1.54
CA HIS A 266 2.61 -5.58 -1.23
C HIS A 266 1.30 -5.42 -2.01
N TYR A 267 0.62 -4.28 -1.86
CA TYR A 267 -0.64 -4.06 -2.55
C TYR A 267 -0.49 -3.92 -4.07
N SER A 268 0.67 -3.48 -4.57
CA SER A 268 0.94 -3.53 -6.01
C SER A 268 0.92 -4.96 -6.54
N LYS A 269 1.43 -5.96 -5.80
CA LYS A 269 1.36 -7.37 -6.21
C LYS A 269 -0.08 -7.87 -6.22
N VAL A 270 -0.85 -7.57 -5.17
CA VAL A 270 -2.28 -7.91 -5.08
C VAL A 270 -3.06 -7.35 -6.27
N LEU A 271 -2.85 -6.07 -6.57
CA LEU A 271 -3.50 -5.38 -7.69
C LEU A 271 -3.08 -5.93 -9.05
N ILE A 272 -1.79 -6.23 -9.26
CA ILE A 272 -1.30 -6.80 -10.52
C ILE A 272 -1.80 -8.21 -10.75
N ILE A 273 -1.96 -9.05 -9.72
CA ILE A 273 -2.60 -10.36 -9.85
C ILE A 273 -4.04 -10.20 -10.38
N ALA A 274 -4.81 -9.29 -9.78
CA ALA A 274 -6.18 -9.01 -10.19
C ALA A 274 -6.25 -8.44 -11.62
N LYS A 275 -5.40 -7.44 -11.92
CA LYS A 275 -5.26 -6.84 -13.26
C LYS A 275 -4.92 -7.89 -14.31
N ALA A 276 -3.93 -8.74 -14.06
CA ALA A 276 -3.48 -9.74 -15.01
C ALA A 276 -4.61 -10.70 -15.35
N PHE A 277 -5.37 -11.17 -14.37
CA PHE A 277 -6.49 -12.07 -14.63
C PHE A 277 -7.62 -11.39 -15.43
N MET A 278 -7.99 -10.16 -15.03
CA MET A 278 -9.06 -9.40 -15.69
C MET A 278 -8.68 -8.97 -17.11
N GLY A 279 -7.49 -8.41 -17.29
CA GLY A 279 -6.98 -8.00 -18.61
C GLY A 279 -6.73 -9.18 -19.55
N TRP A 280 -6.39 -10.35 -19.01
CA TRP A 280 -6.21 -11.55 -19.81
C TRP A 280 -7.53 -12.04 -20.43
N ARG A 281 -8.64 -12.00 -19.67
CA ARG A 281 -9.94 -12.52 -20.10
C ARG A 281 -10.76 -11.53 -20.95
N THR A 282 -10.71 -10.24 -20.65
CA THR A 282 -11.66 -9.26 -21.22
C THR A 282 -11.48 -9.07 -22.74
N GLY A 283 -12.59 -9.14 -23.48
CA GLY A 283 -12.61 -8.85 -24.92
C GLY A 283 -12.02 -9.95 -25.81
N ARG A 284 -11.79 -11.16 -25.27
CA ARG A 284 -11.17 -12.29 -25.97
C ARG A 284 -11.98 -13.57 -25.74
N PRO A 285 -12.93 -13.92 -26.63
CA PRO A 285 -13.87 -15.03 -26.40
C PRO A 285 -13.22 -16.38 -26.13
N ASP A 286 -12.07 -16.66 -26.76
CA ASP A 286 -11.27 -17.87 -26.53
C ASP A 286 -10.74 -17.93 -25.09
N ARG A 287 -10.31 -16.79 -24.54
CA ARG A 287 -9.79 -16.69 -23.17
C ARG A 287 -10.87 -16.61 -22.13
N GLU A 288 -12.07 -16.10 -22.45
CA GLU A 288 -13.20 -16.15 -21.53
C GLU A 288 -13.61 -17.59 -21.18
N VAL A 289 -13.52 -18.51 -22.14
CA VAL A 289 -13.75 -19.94 -21.90
C VAL A 289 -12.67 -20.51 -20.98
N LEU A 290 -11.39 -20.21 -21.25
CA LEU A 290 -10.27 -20.65 -20.41
C LEU A 290 -10.29 -20.01 -19.01
N ALA A 291 -10.77 -18.77 -18.89
CA ALA A 291 -10.91 -18.08 -17.62
C ALA A 291 -11.95 -18.74 -16.71
N LYS A 292 -13.01 -19.36 -17.27
CA LYS A 292 -13.98 -20.15 -16.50
C LYS A 292 -13.34 -21.39 -15.88
N GLU A 293 -12.41 -22.05 -16.58
CA GLU A 293 -11.63 -23.17 -16.04
C GLU A 293 -10.79 -22.69 -14.84
N ILE A 294 -10.01 -21.62 -15.03
CA ILE A 294 -9.18 -21.05 -13.95
C ILE A 294 -10.03 -20.59 -12.76
N ALA A 295 -11.13 -19.89 -13.01
CA ALA A 295 -12.02 -19.41 -11.95
C ALA A 295 -12.62 -20.57 -11.15
N ARG A 296 -13.02 -21.67 -11.81
CA ARG A 296 -13.48 -22.88 -11.13
C ARG A 296 -12.38 -23.45 -10.24
N ASP A 297 -11.18 -23.66 -10.79
CA ASP A 297 -10.04 -24.23 -10.06
C ASP A 297 -9.63 -23.35 -8.86
N LEU A 298 -9.71 -22.02 -8.99
CA LEU A 298 -9.48 -21.08 -7.89
C LEU A 298 -10.57 -21.16 -6.82
N ASN A 299 -11.83 -21.31 -7.22
CA ASN A 299 -12.98 -21.38 -6.31
C ASN A 299 -13.09 -22.72 -5.55
N GLU A 300 -12.39 -23.76 -6.01
CA GLU A 300 -12.27 -25.04 -5.29
C GLU A 300 -11.32 -24.97 -4.09
N VAL A 301 -10.55 -23.89 -3.94
CA VAL A 301 -9.60 -23.71 -2.84
C VAL A 301 -10.33 -23.30 -1.57
N ASP A 302 -10.14 -24.12 -0.53
CA ASP A 302 -10.58 -23.80 0.82
C ASP A 302 -9.62 -22.81 1.49
N ASN A 303 -10.17 -21.64 1.82
CA ASN A 303 -9.49 -20.55 2.52
C ASN A 303 -10.01 -20.34 3.95
N GLU A 304 -10.79 -21.28 4.51
CA GLU A 304 -11.31 -21.16 5.89
C GLU A 304 -10.20 -20.96 6.92
N TRP A 305 -8.99 -21.46 6.64
CA TRP A 305 -7.81 -21.27 7.47
C TRP A 305 -7.47 -19.80 7.73
N LEU A 306 -7.85 -18.88 6.84
CA LEU A 306 -7.64 -17.44 7.00
C LEU A 306 -8.37 -16.87 8.24
N TYR A 307 -9.44 -17.52 8.69
CA TYR A 307 -10.27 -17.05 9.79
C TYR A 307 -9.98 -17.75 11.13
N ILE A 308 -8.95 -18.60 11.19
CA ILE A 308 -8.56 -19.31 12.42
C ILE A 308 -7.53 -18.47 13.17
N GLU A 309 -7.84 -17.97 14.38
CA GLU A 309 -6.98 -17.02 15.10
C GLU A 309 -5.54 -17.52 15.35
N ASP A 310 -5.37 -18.79 15.70
CA ASP A 310 -4.07 -19.40 16.02
C ASP A 310 -3.65 -20.50 15.00
N GLY A 311 -4.22 -20.48 13.80
CA GLY A 311 -3.96 -21.47 12.77
C GLY A 311 -2.60 -21.24 12.07
N PRO A 312 -1.86 -22.30 11.69
CA PRO A 312 -0.72 -22.12 10.80
C PRO A 312 -1.22 -21.83 9.37
N ARG A 313 -0.49 -20.96 8.66
CA ARG A 313 -0.60 -20.90 7.20
C ARG A 313 -0.29 -22.29 6.61
N PRO A 314 -1.10 -22.81 5.66
CA PRO A 314 -0.81 -24.07 5.00
C PRO A 314 0.58 -24.07 4.34
N ASP A 315 1.31 -25.18 4.45
CA ASP A 315 2.62 -25.32 3.82
C ASP A 315 2.48 -25.33 2.29
N ASP A 316 3.15 -24.41 1.61
CA ASP A 316 3.19 -24.28 0.16
C ASP A 316 3.62 -25.59 -0.54
N ARG A 317 4.39 -26.46 0.13
CA ARG A 317 4.80 -27.77 -0.39
C ARG A 317 3.63 -28.74 -0.57
N LEU A 318 2.49 -28.47 0.08
CA LEU A 318 1.28 -29.27 -0.03
C LEU A 318 0.42 -28.87 -1.23
N ASP A 319 0.73 -27.77 -1.93
CA ASP A 319 0.04 -27.40 -3.15
C ASP A 319 0.38 -28.38 -4.28
N ARG A 320 -0.55 -29.29 -4.60
CA ARG A 320 -0.40 -30.31 -5.64
C ARG A 320 -0.81 -29.83 -7.02
N ARG A 321 -1.25 -28.58 -7.19
CA ARG A 321 -1.72 -28.06 -8.47
C ARG A 321 -0.54 -27.90 -9.42
N THR A 322 -0.55 -28.71 -10.48
CA THR A 322 0.57 -28.74 -11.44
C THR A 322 0.53 -27.61 -12.47
N CYS A 323 -0.62 -26.94 -12.61
CA CYS A 323 -0.87 -25.85 -13.56
C CYS A 323 -0.47 -26.20 -15.01
N GLN A 324 -0.73 -27.44 -15.44
CA GLN A 324 -0.30 -27.95 -16.75
C GLN A 324 -1.32 -27.80 -17.87
N SER A 325 -2.57 -27.41 -17.56
CA SER A 325 -3.60 -27.20 -18.57
C SER A 325 -3.22 -26.03 -19.51
N PRO A 326 -3.77 -26.00 -20.74
CA PRO A 326 -3.54 -24.86 -21.64
C PRO A 326 -3.94 -23.51 -21.03
N ALA A 327 -5.04 -23.47 -20.27
CA ALA A 327 -5.50 -22.28 -19.56
C ALA A 327 -4.44 -21.80 -18.57
N TRP A 328 -3.99 -22.67 -17.66
CA TRP A 328 -2.99 -22.32 -16.66
C TRP A 328 -1.64 -21.93 -17.26
N LYS A 329 -1.17 -22.63 -18.31
CA LYS A 329 0.10 -22.30 -18.98
C LYS A 329 0.09 -20.91 -19.60
N THR A 330 -1.02 -20.55 -20.24
CA THR A 330 -1.15 -19.24 -20.89
C THR A 330 -1.37 -18.12 -19.88
N MET A 331 -2.14 -18.37 -18.81
CA MET A 331 -2.31 -17.43 -17.71
C MET A 331 -0.99 -17.18 -16.96
N LEU A 332 -0.24 -18.22 -16.58
CA LEU A 332 1.05 -18.04 -15.88
C LEU A 332 2.06 -17.25 -16.72
N ARG A 333 2.13 -17.52 -18.03
CA ARG A 333 2.97 -16.74 -18.94
C ARG A 333 2.55 -15.27 -18.99
N HIS A 334 1.24 -15.01 -19.04
CA HIS A 334 0.74 -13.64 -19.04
C HIS A 334 0.99 -12.94 -17.70
N LEU A 335 0.83 -13.64 -16.58
CA LEU A 335 1.13 -13.13 -15.25
C LEU A 335 2.62 -12.78 -15.10
N GLU A 336 3.52 -13.62 -15.63
CA GLU A 336 4.95 -13.34 -15.69
C GLU A 336 5.26 -12.09 -16.53
N GLN A 337 4.59 -11.92 -17.67
CA GLN A 337 4.74 -10.74 -18.52
C GLN A 337 4.29 -9.46 -17.80
N GLU A 338 3.09 -9.46 -17.20
CA GLU A 338 2.56 -8.32 -16.43
C GLU A 338 3.45 -8.02 -15.21
N GLY A 339 3.92 -9.05 -14.50
CA GLY A 339 4.85 -8.90 -13.39
C GLY A 339 6.18 -8.28 -13.81
N CYS A 340 6.80 -8.78 -14.89
CA CYS A 340 8.04 -8.21 -15.43
C CYS A 340 7.86 -6.76 -15.89
N GLN A 341 6.72 -6.44 -16.52
CA GLN A 341 6.45 -5.10 -17.07
C GLN A 341 6.19 -4.08 -15.96
N TRP A 342 5.40 -4.45 -14.94
CA TRP A 342 4.83 -3.50 -13.99
C TRP A 342 5.35 -3.59 -12.57
N LEU A 343 5.90 -4.73 -12.14
CA LEU A 343 6.50 -4.90 -10.81
C LEU A 343 8.02 -5.03 -10.88
N GLY A 344 8.55 -5.37 -12.05
CA GLY A 344 9.97 -5.55 -12.27
C GLY A 344 10.78 -4.25 -12.12
N LYS A 345 12.11 -4.42 -12.15
CA LYS A 345 13.08 -3.32 -11.96
C LYS A 345 13.31 -2.49 -13.23
N LYS A 346 12.29 -2.35 -14.07
CA LYS A 346 12.37 -1.53 -15.29
C LYS A 346 12.49 -0.07 -14.85
N GLU A 347 13.55 0.60 -15.27
CA GLU A 347 13.74 2.03 -14.97
C GLU A 347 12.57 2.86 -15.54
N MET A 348 12.28 3.99 -14.88
CA MET A 348 11.19 4.92 -15.24
C MET A 348 9.76 4.41 -15.05
N THR A 349 9.53 3.16 -14.66
CA THR A 349 8.20 2.74 -14.20
C THR A 349 8.04 3.07 -12.71
N THR A 350 6.81 3.33 -12.28
CA THR A 350 6.49 3.66 -10.87
C THR A 350 7.08 2.63 -9.91
N MET A 351 6.83 1.34 -10.16
CA MET A 351 7.31 0.27 -9.28
C MET A 351 8.78 -0.05 -9.47
N GLY A 352 9.38 0.24 -10.62
CA GLY A 352 10.83 0.15 -10.79
C GLY A 352 11.56 1.07 -9.83
N GLU A 353 11.09 2.32 -9.72
CA GLU A 353 11.66 3.31 -8.79
C GLU A 353 11.43 2.97 -7.32
N ILE A 354 10.20 2.56 -6.98
CA ILE A 354 9.84 2.17 -5.60
C ILE A 354 10.57 0.88 -5.20
N GLY A 355 10.68 -0.09 -6.12
CA GLY A 355 11.39 -1.35 -5.92
C GLY A 355 12.90 -1.17 -5.75
N ARG A 356 13.50 -0.18 -6.42
CA ARG A 356 14.90 0.22 -6.24
C ARG A 356 15.15 0.75 -4.82
N LEU A 357 14.28 1.63 -4.32
CA LEU A 357 14.32 2.10 -2.93
C LEU A 357 14.19 0.95 -1.93
N LEU A 358 13.17 0.10 -2.10
CA LEU A 358 12.95 -1.02 -1.19
C LEU A 358 14.14 -1.99 -1.14
N SER A 359 14.72 -2.27 -2.30
CA SER A 359 15.91 -3.12 -2.41
C SER A 359 17.10 -2.53 -1.64
N ALA A 360 17.30 -1.21 -1.69
CA ALA A 360 18.35 -0.53 -0.95
C ALA A 360 18.12 -0.60 0.57
N LEU A 361 16.90 -0.31 1.04
CA LEU A 361 16.53 -0.36 2.45
C LEU A 361 16.65 -1.78 3.06
N ARG A 362 16.30 -2.82 2.29
CA ARG A 362 16.45 -4.22 2.71
C ARG A 362 17.91 -4.62 2.89
N ARG A 363 18.79 -4.25 1.94
CA ARG A 363 20.23 -4.57 2.02
C ARG A 363 20.87 -4.04 3.30
N VAL A 364 20.56 -2.80 3.68
CA VAL A 364 21.08 -2.20 4.93
C VAL A 364 20.53 -2.90 6.16
N SER A 365 19.25 -3.27 6.17
CA SER A 365 18.66 -4.06 7.26
C SER A 365 19.38 -5.39 7.49
N ASP A 366 19.69 -6.09 6.41
CA ASP A 366 20.32 -7.42 6.44
C ASP A 366 21.81 -7.35 6.87
N LEU A 367 22.52 -6.32 6.40
CA LEU A 367 23.89 -6.01 6.85
C LEU A 367 23.92 -5.71 8.35
N SER A 368 23.03 -4.85 8.84
CA SER A 368 22.94 -4.50 10.26
C SER A 368 22.52 -5.68 11.14
N LYS A 369 21.77 -6.65 10.60
CA LYS A 369 21.46 -7.91 11.29
C LYS A 369 22.69 -8.82 11.36
N THR A 370 23.36 -9.03 10.24
CA THR A 370 24.56 -9.88 10.13
C THR A 370 25.69 -9.38 11.02
N VAL A 371 25.94 -8.07 11.05
CA VAL A 371 26.95 -7.45 11.92
C VAL A 371 26.62 -7.64 13.40
N ARG A 372 25.35 -7.48 13.80
CA ARG A 372 24.90 -7.71 15.18
C ARG A 372 25.06 -9.17 15.60
N GLU A 373 24.72 -10.11 14.72
CA GLU A 373 24.90 -11.55 14.97
C GLU A 373 26.40 -11.91 15.11
N ALA A 374 27.27 -11.33 14.27
CA ALA A 374 28.72 -11.53 14.36
C ALA A 374 29.34 -10.93 15.64
N LEU A 375 28.84 -9.78 16.11
CA LEU A 375 29.28 -9.16 17.36
C LEU A 375 28.80 -9.95 18.58
N ASN A 376 27.55 -10.45 18.58
CA ASN A 376 27.02 -11.30 19.64
C ASN A 376 27.75 -12.65 19.73
N TRP A 377 28.15 -13.21 18.58
CA TRP A 377 29.00 -14.42 18.54
C TRP A 377 30.38 -14.19 19.16
N LYS A 378 31.01 -13.03 18.91
CA LYS A 378 32.30 -12.67 19.53
C LYS A 378 32.17 -12.44 21.04
N GLY A 379 31.09 -11.81 21.50
CA GLY A 379 30.82 -11.61 22.93
C GLY A 379 30.58 -12.91 23.69
N THR A 380 29.87 -13.87 23.09
CA THR A 380 29.65 -15.20 23.69
C THR A 380 30.91 -16.07 23.66
N ALA A 381 31.75 -15.98 22.62
CA ALA A 381 33.04 -16.66 22.56
C ALA A 381 34.08 -16.11 23.55
N GLN A 382 34.00 -14.84 23.92
CA GLN A 382 34.85 -14.25 24.98
C GLN A 382 34.37 -14.61 26.39
N ALA A 383 33.06 -14.78 26.60
CA ALA A 383 32.50 -15.18 27.89
C ALA A 383 32.73 -16.68 28.23
N GLN A 384 33.01 -17.52 27.23
CA GLN A 384 33.34 -18.95 27.43
C GLN A 384 34.85 -19.21 27.63
N ASN A 385 35.70 -18.19 27.50
CA ASN A 385 37.16 -18.29 27.66
C ASN A 385 37.66 -17.61 28.96
N HIS A 386 36.77 -17.33 29.91
CA HIS A 386 37.10 -16.79 31.23
C HIS A 386 36.60 -17.65 32.37
#